data_AF-A0A5C8Z9X7-F1
#
_entry.id   AF-A0A5C8Z9X7-F1
#
_cell.length_a   1.000
_cell.length_b   1.000
_cell.length_c   1.000
_cell.angle_alpha   90.00
_cell.angle_beta   90.00
_cell.angle_gamma   90.00
#
_symmetry.space_group_name_H-M   'P 1'
#
loop_
_entity.id
_entity.type
_entity.pdbx_description
1 polymer ?
#
loop_
_entity_poly.entity_id
_entity_poly.type
_entity_poly.pdbx_seq_one_letter_code
_entity_poly.pdbx_strand_id
1 'polypeptide(L)'
;MGSNDRNKPCWCGSGKKYKKCHLIREEQDSLTRRELEDYAKNQKSKKVCSVNNLYPDDCSKKIINAHTISKSGSLKEISENGHVMGAKPSLSGLIKSNGKLELE
;
A
#
# COMPACT_ATOMS: atom_id res chain seq x y z
N MET A 1 -17.17 13.91 33.66
CA MET A 1 -16.65 14.04 32.28
C MET A 1 -17.23 12.93 31.40
N GLY A 2 -18.34 13.19 30.71
CA GLY A 2 -18.94 12.24 29.79
C GLY A 2 -18.98 12.85 28.39
N SER A 3 -17.98 12.57 27.56
CA SER A 3 -17.99 12.98 26.15
C SER A 3 -17.69 11.79 25.26
N ASN A 4 -18.67 11.45 24.42
CA ASN A 4 -18.79 10.35 23.47
C ASN A 4 -17.60 10.16 22.51
N ASP A 5 -16.44 9.74 23.01
CA ASP A 5 -15.26 9.43 22.19
C ASP A 5 -15.48 8.22 21.26
N ARG A 6 -16.50 7.41 21.52
CA ARG A 6 -16.96 6.28 20.69
C ARG A 6 -17.32 6.69 19.26
N ASN A 7 -17.84 7.90 19.06
CA ASN A 7 -18.27 8.37 17.73
C ASN A 7 -17.18 9.15 16.98
N LYS A 8 -16.06 9.51 17.63
CA LYS A 8 -14.96 10.20 16.98
C LYS A 8 -14.25 9.31 15.96
N PRO A 9 -13.54 9.88 14.98
CA PRO A 9 -12.64 9.12 14.13
C PRO A 9 -11.70 8.26 14.96
N CYS A 10 -11.48 7.03 14.52
CA CYS A 10 -10.56 6.13 15.17
C CYS A 10 -9.13 6.66 15.04
N TRP A 11 -8.34 6.54 16.10
CA TRP A 11 -6.94 6.99 16.15
C TRP A 11 -6.03 6.33 15.11
N CYS A 12 -6.44 5.21 14.50
CA CYS A 12 -5.67 4.50 13.47
C CYS A 12 -5.71 5.15 12.07
N GLY A 13 -6.42 6.28 11.91
CA GLY A 13 -6.50 6.98 10.61
C GLY A 13 -7.36 6.30 9.56
N SER A 14 -8.12 5.24 9.90
CA SER A 14 -8.97 4.52 8.95
C SER A 14 -10.18 5.31 8.41
N GLY A 15 -10.46 6.50 8.96
CA GLY A 15 -11.67 7.28 8.68
C GLY A 15 -12.96 6.69 9.28
N LYS A 16 -12.91 5.50 9.90
CA LYS A 16 -14.05 4.89 10.60
C LYS A 16 -14.23 5.49 11.99
N LYS A 17 -15.45 5.48 12.52
CA LYS A 17 -15.74 5.83 13.93
C LYS A 17 -15.05 4.82 14.86
N TYR A 18 -14.52 5.26 16.01
CA TYR A 18 -13.81 4.40 16.97
C TYR A 18 -14.62 3.15 17.35
N LYS A 19 -15.93 3.30 17.61
CA LYS A 19 -16.83 2.19 17.92
C LYS A 19 -17.00 1.13 16.82
N LYS A 20 -16.68 1.47 15.57
CA LYS A 20 -16.76 0.58 14.39
C LYS A 20 -15.37 0.15 13.90
N CYS A 21 -14.34 0.39 14.72
CA CYS A 21 -12.96 0.12 14.37
C CYS A 21 -12.27 -0.57 15.55
N HIS A 22 -11.48 0.15 16.35
CA HIS A 22 -10.68 -0.49 17.40
C HIS A 22 -11.47 -0.89 18.64
N LEU A 23 -12.65 -0.31 18.91
CA LEU A 23 -13.44 -0.70 20.09
C LEU A 23 -13.95 -2.14 20.05
N ILE A 24 -14.20 -2.68 18.86
CA ILE A 24 -14.74 -4.04 18.64
C ILE A 24 -13.68 -4.96 18.02
N ARG A 25 -12.41 -4.58 18.06
CA ARG A 25 -11.35 -5.28 17.31
C ARG A 25 -11.20 -6.74 17.73
N GLU A 26 -11.36 -7.01 19.02
CA GLU A 26 -11.27 -8.36 19.60
C GLU A 26 -12.45 -9.25 19.20
N GLU A 27 -13.61 -8.67 18.87
CA GLU A 27 -14.81 -9.37 18.43
C GLU A 27 -14.82 -9.63 16.90
N GLN A 28 -13.84 -9.12 16.15
CA GLN A 28 -13.75 -9.32 14.70
C GLN A 28 -13.09 -10.65 14.39
N ASP A 29 -13.61 -11.34 13.37
CA ASP A 29 -13.00 -12.57 12.85
C ASP A 29 -11.57 -12.30 12.35
N SER A 30 -10.71 -13.29 12.56
CA SER A 30 -9.36 -13.27 12.00
C SER A 30 -9.42 -13.38 10.49
N LEU A 31 -8.64 -12.55 9.80
CA LEU A 31 -8.44 -12.68 8.36
C LEU A 31 -7.74 -14.02 8.05
N THR A 32 -8.28 -14.74 7.08
CA THR A 32 -7.63 -15.92 6.55
C THR A 32 -6.39 -15.52 5.76
N ARG A 33 -5.45 -16.46 5.62
CA ARG A 33 -4.24 -16.27 4.80
C ARG A 33 -4.58 -15.79 3.38
N ARG A 34 -5.57 -16.42 2.76
CA ARG A 34 -5.98 -16.13 1.39
C ARG A 34 -6.51 -14.71 1.25
N GLU A 35 -7.35 -14.26 2.18
CA GLU A 35 -7.87 -12.89 2.17
C GLU A 35 -6.75 -11.84 2.29
N LEU A 36 -5.74 -12.10 3.11
CA LEU A 36 -4.57 -11.22 3.22
C LEU A 36 -3.77 -11.17 1.92
N GLU A 37 -3.54 -12.32 1.28
CA GLU A 37 -2.82 -12.40 0.01
C GLU A 37 -3.60 -11.70 -1.11
N ASP A 38 -4.92 -11.93 -1.21
CA ASP A 38 -5.80 -11.30 -2.19
C ASP A 38 -5.87 -9.78 -1.97
N TYR A 39 -5.98 -9.33 -0.72
CA TYR A 39 -5.93 -7.92 -0.38
C TYR A 39 -4.61 -7.28 -0.82
N ALA A 40 -3.46 -7.87 -0.46
CA ALA A 40 -2.16 -7.34 -0.82
C ALA A 40 -1.95 -7.28 -2.35
N LYS A 41 -2.39 -8.32 -3.07
CA LYS A 41 -2.34 -8.37 -4.54
C LYS A 41 -3.20 -7.28 -5.16
N ASN A 42 -4.43 -7.10 -4.67
CA ASN A 42 -5.37 -6.08 -5.17
C ASN A 42 -4.88 -4.65 -4.89
N GLN A 43 -4.18 -4.41 -3.78
CA GLN A 43 -3.62 -3.08 -3.52
C GLN A 43 -2.45 -2.77 -4.47
N LYS A 44 -1.58 -3.75 -4.77
CA LYS A 44 -0.45 -3.57 -5.70
C LYS A 44 -0.89 -3.29 -7.14
N SER A 45 -2.04 -3.82 -7.57
CA SER A 45 -2.54 -3.62 -8.93
C SER A 45 -3.33 -2.32 -9.12
N LYS A 46 -3.59 -1.57 -8.04
CA LYS A 46 -4.26 -0.27 -8.14
C LYS A 46 -3.38 0.73 -8.89
N LYS A 47 -3.89 1.21 -10.02
CA LYS A 47 -3.30 2.33 -10.74
C LYS A 47 -3.59 3.61 -9.98
N VAL A 48 -2.58 4.15 -9.31
CA VAL A 48 -2.66 5.42 -8.59
C VAL A 48 -1.60 6.36 -9.14
N CYS A 49 -1.96 7.63 -9.31
CA CYS A 49 -0.98 8.67 -9.61
C CYS A 49 -0.29 9.07 -8.30
N SER A 50 1.03 8.84 -8.20
CA SER A 50 1.82 9.21 -7.01
C SER A 50 1.90 10.73 -6.80
N VAL A 51 1.50 11.51 -7.80
CA VAL A 51 1.54 12.99 -7.80
C VAL A 51 0.12 13.58 -7.71
N ASN A 52 -0.89 12.74 -7.45
CA ASN A 52 -2.27 13.20 -7.34
C ASN A 52 -2.36 14.32 -6.29
N ASN A 53 -2.83 15.49 -6.70
CA ASN A 53 -3.03 16.69 -5.87
C ASN A 53 -1.79 17.59 -5.59
N LEU A 54 -0.63 17.33 -6.22
CA LEU A 54 0.50 18.27 -6.19
C LEU A 54 0.42 19.34 -7.29
N TYR A 55 -0.15 18.98 -8.44
CA TYR A 55 -0.35 19.87 -9.58
C TYR A 55 -1.80 19.74 -10.07
N PRO A 56 -2.77 20.29 -9.33
CA PRO A 56 -4.19 20.13 -9.63
C PRO A 56 -4.60 20.78 -10.96
N ASP A 57 -3.91 21.85 -11.36
CA ASP A 57 -4.17 22.58 -12.61
C ASP A 57 -3.45 21.96 -13.82
N ASP A 58 -2.28 21.35 -13.62
CA ASP A 58 -1.45 20.79 -14.71
C ASP A 58 -1.70 19.29 -14.98
N CYS A 59 -2.46 18.61 -14.12
CA CYS A 59 -2.65 17.17 -14.22
C CYS A 59 -4.12 16.76 -14.07
N SER A 60 -4.68 16.13 -15.10
CA SER A 60 -6.01 15.53 -15.01
C SER A 60 -6.00 14.34 -14.04
N LYS A 61 -7.07 14.18 -13.25
CA LYS A 61 -7.23 13.02 -12.33
C LYS A 61 -7.25 11.66 -13.02
N LYS A 62 -7.39 11.63 -14.36
CA LYS A 62 -7.45 10.40 -15.15
C LYS A 62 -6.04 9.97 -15.54
N ILE A 63 -5.64 8.76 -15.14
CA ILE A 63 -4.39 8.14 -15.60
C ILE A 63 -4.59 7.71 -17.06
N ILE A 64 -4.07 8.50 -17.99
CA ILE A 64 -4.18 8.25 -19.44
C ILE A 64 -3.03 7.41 -19.98
N ASN A 65 -1.81 7.58 -19.43
CA ASN A 65 -0.63 6.83 -19.81
C ASN A 65 0.39 6.88 -18.67
N ALA A 66 1.20 5.83 -18.50
CA ALA A 66 2.37 5.86 -17.61
C ALA A 66 3.60 6.15 -18.47
N HIS A 67 4.32 7.23 -18.16
CA HIS A 67 5.59 7.51 -18.84
C HIS A 67 6.61 6.47 -18.39
N THR A 68 7.13 5.67 -19.31
CA THR A 68 8.24 4.76 -19.00
C THR A 68 9.51 5.60 -18.85
N ILE A 69 10.21 5.45 -17.72
CA ILE A 69 11.53 6.06 -17.51
C ILE A 69 12.52 5.42 -18.50
N SER A 70 13.47 6.19 -19.03
CA SER A 70 14.44 5.69 -20.00
C SER A 70 15.31 4.58 -19.40
N LYS A 71 15.34 3.41 -20.07
CA LYS A 71 16.15 2.26 -19.64
C LYS A 71 17.66 2.53 -19.75
N SER A 72 18.06 3.22 -20.83
CA SER A 72 19.47 3.50 -21.14
C SER A 72 20.01 4.76 -20.45
N GLY A 73 19.14 5.60 -19.91
CA GLY A 73 19.50 6.80 -19.16
C GLY A 73 19.43 6.53 -17.66
N SER A 74 18.41 7.06 -17.01
CA SER A 74 18.30 7.12 -15.55
C SER A 74 18.28 5.75 -14.87
N LEU A 75 17.66 4.72 -15.48
CA LEU A 75 17.57 3.40 -14.84
C LEU A 75 18.88 2.61 -14.90
N LYS A 76 19.75 2.87 -15.88
CA LYS A 76 21.02 2.15 -16.03
C LYS A 76 21.94 2.37 -14.83
N GLU A 77 21.96 3.60 -14.32
CA GLU A 77 22.81 4.01 -13.19
C GLU A 77 22.47 3.27 -11.89
N ILE A 78 21.19 2.98 -11.68
CA ILE A 78 20.69 2.29 -10.49
C ILE A 78 20.43 0.80 -10.73
N SER A 79 20.82 0.28 -11.90
CA SER A 79 20.60 -1.11 -12.25
C SER A 79 21.77 -2.00 -11.86
N GLU A 80 21.46 -3.16 -11.29
CA GLU A 80 22.40 -4.24 -11.04
C GLU A 80 22.12 -5.36 -12.04
N ASN A 81 23.12 -5.76 -12.83
CA ASN A 81 22.96 -6.78 -13.88
C ASN A 81 21.77 -6.51 -14.82
N GLY A 82 21.52 -5.23 -15.16
CA GLY A 82 20.43 -4.81 -16.05
C GLY A 82 19.04 -4.79 -15.42
N HIS A 83 18.92 -5.01 -14.10
CA HIS A 83 17.67 -4.99 -13.36
C HIS A 83 17.69 -3.90 -12.29
N VAL A 84 16.58 -3.18 -12.12
CA VAL A 84 16.40 -2.25 -11.01
C VAL A 84 15.77 -3.05 -9.87
N MET A 85 16.55 -3.27 -8.82
CA MET A 85 16.16 -4.08 -7.68
C MET A 85 15.04 -3.43 -6.88
N GLY A 86 14.09 -4.26 -6.42
CA GLY A 86 12.99 -3.83 -5.57
C GLY A 86 12.58 -4.91 -4.58
N ALA A 87 12.02 -4.50 -3.44
CA ALA A 87 11.42 -5.46 -2.54
C ALA A 87 10.01 -5.84 -3.05
N LYS A 88 9.77 -7.12 -3.30
CA LYS A 88 8.43 -7.65 -3.58
C LYS A 88 7.92 -8.51 -2.42
N PRO A 89 7.53 -7.90 -1.29
CA PRO A 89 7.03 -8.66 -0.16
C PRO A 89 5.77 -9.42 -0.55
N SER A 90 5.79 -10.73 -0.33
CA SER A 90 4.61 -11.59 -0.31
C SER A 90 4.58 -12.30 1.03
N LEU A 91 3.40 -12.68 1.52
CA LEU A 91 3.30 -13.39 2.79
C LEU A 91 4.08 -14.71 2.76
N SER A 92 4.02 -15.43 1.63
CA SER A 92 4.84 -16.63 1.39
C SER A 92 6.34 -16.33 1.42
N GLY A 93 6.78 -15.26 0.76
CA GLY A 93 8.19 -14.86 0.73
C GLY A 93 8.69 -14.47 2.11
N LEU A 94 7.93 -13.67 2.85
CA LEU A 94 8.26 -13.24 4.20
C LEU A 94 8.37 -14.42 5.18
N ILE A 95 7.49 -15.42 5.06
CA ILE A 95 7.61 -16.62 5.91
C ILE A 95 8.88 -17.40 5.58
N LYS A 96 9.21 -17.56 4.29
CA LYS A 96 10.43 -18.26 3.86
C LYS A 96 11.71 -17.55 4.30
N SER A 97 11.73 -16.22 4.22
CA SER A 97 12.89 -15.39 4.59
C SER A 97 12.94 -15.03 6.08
N ASN A 98 12.11 -15.67 6.91
CA ASN A 98 11.98 -15.38 8.35
C ASN A 98 11.79 -13.87 8.63
N GLY A 99 10.92 -13.23 7.85
CA GLY A 99 10.56 -11.83 7.94
C GLY A 99 11.51 -10.86 7.24
N LYS A 100 12.60 -11.34 6.61
CA LYS A 100 13.52 -10.46 5.88
C LYS A 100 12.95 -10.05 4.52
N LEU A 101 13.11 -8.77 4.18
CA LEU A 101 12.82 -8.27 2.84
C LEU A 101 14.04 -8.52 1.97
N GLU A 102 13.91 -9.44 1.02
CA GLU A 102 14.91 -9.67 0.00
C GLU A 102 14.61 -8.79 -1.21
N LEU A 103 15.67 -8.28 -1.82
CA LEU A 103 15.60 -7.49 -3.05
C LEU A 103 15.69 -8.42 -4.25
N GLU A 104 14.82 -8.20 -5.22
CA GLU A 104 14.76 -8.93 -6.50
C GLU A 104 14.54 -7.99 -7.68
#